data_AF-A0A925W776-F1
#
_entry.id   AF-A0A925W776-F1
#
_cell.length_a   1.000
_cell.length_b   1.000
_cell.length_c   1.000
_cell.angle_alpha   90.00
_cell.angle_beta   90.00
_cell.angle_gamma   90.00
#
_symmetry.space_group_name_H-M   'P 1'
#
loop_
_entity.id
_entity.type
_entity.pdbx_description
1 polymer ?
#
loop_
_entity_poly.entity_id
_entity_poly.type
_entity_poly.pdbx_seq_one_letter_code
_entity_poly.pdbx_strand_id
1 'polypeptide(L)'
;MITPLGDGSASGCTAAFVFQGQEDTYLGYAAHCAGDGVMGLSGCEEPTLPLGSPVVIEGPDGARITGALAYSSWTTMQELGETADELCFLNDFALVALDSADVGAVDPSVPEIGGPTGLDDDGTERGESVVSYQPQRSADAIKSGVSRGDRAGGRTHQVVTEPAGNPGDSGSGYLDGDGEAFGVLSTQITAGPARTANGVTDLALALDYASEFGGLGEITLVEGTAAFTG
;
A
#
# COMPACT_ATOMS: atom_id res chain seq x y z
N MET A 1 -10.06 -0.88 -6.33
CA MET A 1 -9.93 -2.27 -5.85
C MET A 1 -8.87 -2.98 -6.66
N ILE A 2 -8.10 -3.86 -6.03
CA ILE A 2 -7.02 -4.61 -6.68
C ILE A 2 -7.04 -6.08 -6.25
N THR A 3 -7.01 -7.00 -7.22
CA THR A 3 -7.17 -8.43 -6.98
C THR A 3 -6.16 -9.21 -7.82
N PRO A 4 -5.08 -9.74 -7.21
CA PRO A 4 -4.16 -10.63 -7.90
C PRO A 4 -4.85 -11.94 -8.28
N LEU A 5 -4.58 -12.44 -9.49
CA LEU A 5 -5.13 -13.69 -9.98
C LEU A 5 -4.09 -14.81 -9.82
N GLY A 6 -4.41 -15.80 -9.00
CA GLY A 6 -3.59 -16.99 -8.84
C GLY A 6 -4.10 -17.87 -7.69
N ASP A 7 -3.69 -19.13 -7.69
CA ASP A 7 -3.99 -20.02 -6.57
C ASP A 7 -3.26 -19.50 -5.32
N GLY A 8 -4.00 -19.33 -4.22
CA GLY A 8 -3.45 -18.79 -2.98
C GLY A 8 -3.22 -17.28 -3.00
N SER A 9 -3.95 -16.51 -3.81
CA SER A 9 -3.97 -15.03 -3.73
C SER A 9 -5.12 -14.50 -2.86
N ALA A 10 -4.97 -13.27 -2.35
CA ALA A 10 -6.07 -12.59 -1.68
C ALA A 10 -7.24 -12.29 -2.65
N SER A 11 -8.47 -12.52 -2.18
CA SER A 11 -9.68 -12.30 -3.00
C SER A 11 -10.05 -10.82 -3.24
N GLY A 12 -9.33 -9.88 -2.64
CA GLY A 12 -9.49 -8.45 -2.91
C GLY A 12 -8.81 -7.56 -1.88
N CYS A 13 -8.02 -6.62 -2.38
CA CYS A 13 -7.30 -5.58 -1.64
C CYS A 13 -7.62 -4.20 -2.24
N THR A 14 -7.07 -3.16 -1.66
CA THR A 14 -7.22 -1.78 -2.15
C THR A 14 -5.87 -1.29 -2.68
N ALA A 15 -5.89 -0.55 -3.78
CA ALA A 15 -4.70 0.11 -4.31
C ALA A 15 -4.42 1.38 -3.50
N ALA A 16 -3.15 1.69 -3.27
CA ALA A 16 -2.71 2.92 -2.63
C ALA A 16 -2.62 4.06 -3.66
N PHE A 17 -1.42 4.30 -4.16
CA PHE A 17 -1.08 5.44 -4.99
C PHE A 17 -0.55 4.99 -6.35
N VAL A 18 -0.42 5.97 -7.24
CA VAL A 18 0.26 5.81 -8.54
C VAL A 18 1.74 6.12 -8.36
N PHE A 19 2.59 5.28 -8.94
CA PHE A 19 4.03 5.42 -8.94
C PHE A 19 4.57 5.43 -10.36
N GLN A 20 5.69 6.10 -10.57
CA GLN A 20 6.36 6.20 -11.85
C GLN A 20 7.78 5.66 -11.72
N GLY A 21 8.11 4.66 -12.55
CA GLY A 21 9.49 4.25 -12.80
C GLY A 21 10.04 4.86 -14.08
N GLN A 22 11.14 4.30 -14.58
CA GLN A 22 11.78 4.81 -15.80
C GLN A 22 10.92 4.62 -17.06
N GLU A 23 10.23 3.48 -17.18
CA GLU A 23 9.48 3.11 -18.38
C GLU A 23 7.98 2.88 -18.11
N ASP A 24 7.62 2.35 -16.94
CA ASP A 24 6.25 1.97 -16.63
C ASP A 24 5.64 2.84 -15.51
N THR A 25 4.31 2.90 -15.54
CA THR A 25 3.49 3.42 -14.45
C THR A 25 2.95 2.25 -13.62
N TYR A 26 2.97 2.41 -12.30
CA TYR A 26 2.59 1.37 -11.35
C TYR A 26 1.46 1.81 -10.43
N LEU A 27 0.66 0.85 -9.96
CA LEU A 27 -0.19 0.99 -8.78
C LEU A 27 0.42 0.22 -7.61
N GLY A 28 0.59 0.89 -6.47
CA GLY A 28 1.07 0.24 -5.26
C GLY A 28 -0.05 -0.37 -4.42
N TYR A 29 0.28 -1.41 -3.68
CA TYR A 29 -0.60 -2.08 -2.72
C TYR A 29 0.24 -2.93 -1.73
N ALA A 30 -0.42 -3.65 -0.82
CA ALA A 30 0.28 -4.51 0.15
C ALA A 30 0.79 -5.81 -0.50
N ALA A 31 2.02 -6.22 -0.19
CA ALA A 31 2.64 -7.42 -0.76
C ALA A 31 1.92 -8.72 -0.35
N HIS A 32 1.41 -8.81 0.88
CA HIS A 32 0.67 -9.98 1.36
C HIS A 32 -0.58 -10.28 0.53
N CYS A 33 -1.11 -9.29 -0.20
CA CYS A 33 -2.23 -9.48 -1.11
C CYS A 33 -1.84 -10.31 -2.35
N ALA A 34 -0.56 -10.30 -2.74
CA ALA A 34 0.04 -11.22 -3.71
C ALA A 34 0.47 -12.56 -3.07
N GLY A 35 0.15 -12.81 -1.80
CA GLY A 35 0.19 -14.13 -1.17
C GLY A 35 -1.22 -14.56 -0.78
N ASP A 36 -1.34 -15.46 0.21
CA ASP A 36 -2.64 -15.99 0.67
C ASP A 36 -3.59 -14.96 1.31
N GLY A 37 -3.15 -13.69 1.37
CA GLY A 37 -3.90 -12.59 1.94
C GLY A 37 -3.91 -12.59 3.46
N VAL A 38 -3.13 -13.46 4.12
CA VAL A 38 -3.08 -13.54 5.58
C VAL A 38 -2.06 -12.54 6.12
N MET A 39 -2.53 -11.68 7.01
CA MET A 39 -1.72 -10.67 7.69
C MET A 39 -0.93 -11.28 8.86
N GLY A 40 0.19 -10.63 9.22
CA GLY A 40 0.99 -10.98 10.40
C GLY A 40 1.90 -12.21 10.21
N LEU A 41 2.06 -12.65 8.97
CA LEU A 41 3.02 -13.66 8.58
C LEU A 41 4.33 -13.01 8.12
N SER A 42 5.40 -13.80 8.10
CA SER A 42 6.72 -13.34 7.67
C SER A 42 6.80 -13.30 6.15
N GLY A 43 7.00 -12.12 5.58
CA GLY A 43 7.24 -11.96 4.14
C GLY A 43 8.52 -12.62 3.64
N CYS A 44 9.43 -12.99 4.54
CA CYS A 44 10.64 -13.75 4.22
C CYS A 44 10.41 -15.27 4.12
N GLU A 45 9.23 -15.77 4.50
CA GLU A 45 8.95 -17.21 4.53
C GLU A 45 7.70 -17.59 3.74
N GLU A 46 6.70 -16.71 3.71
CA GLU A 46 5.41 -17.04 3.11
C GLU A 46 5.44 -17.09 1.58
N PRO A 47 4.68 -18.02 0.97
CA PRO A 47 4.52 -18.05 -0.47
C PRO A 47 3.94 -16.76 -1.02
N THR A 48 4.47 -16.33 -2.16
CA THR A 48 3.99 -15.17 -2.92
C THR A 48 3.86 -15.55 -4.39
N LEU A 49 2.97 -14.85 -5.09
CA LEU A 49 2.78 -15.01 -6.53
C LEU A 49 4.06 -14.64 -7.28
N PRO A 50 4.37 -15.32 -8.39
CA PRO A 50 5.51 -14.95 -9.22
C PRO A 50 5.28 -13.56 -9.85
N LEU A 51 6.37 -12.82 -10.07
CA LEU A 51 6.34 -11.61 -10.89
C LEU A 51 5.78 -11.92 -12.29
N GLY A 52 5.05 -10.96 -12.85
CA GLY A 52 4.26 -11.11 -14.07
C GLY A 52 2.87 -11.72 -13.86
N SER A 53 2.51 -12.12 -12.63
CA SER A 53 1.15 -12.60 -12.34
C SER A 53 0.10 -11.52 -12.67
N PRO A 54 -1.01 -11.89 -13.32
CA PRO A 54 -2.02 -10.92 -13.70
C PRO A 54 -2.76 -10.39 -12.46
N VAL A 55 -3.02 -9.08 -12.45
CA VAL A 55 -3.74 -8.41 -11.37
C VAL A 55 -4.89 -7.60 -11.94
N VAL A 56 -6.12 -7.91 -11.50
CA VAL A 56 -7.31 -7.16 -11.91
C VAL A 56 -7.42 -5.90 -11.07
N ILE A 57 -7.58 -4.77 -11.73
CA ILE A 57 -7.81 -3.46 -11.11
C ILE A 57 -9.21 -3.02 -11.47
N GLU A 58 -10.03 -2.71 -10.47
CA GLU A 58 -11.38 -2.18 -10.64
C GLU A 58 -11.46 -0.76 -10.06
N GLY A 59 -11.82 0.18 -10.92
CA GLY A 59 -12.04 1.59 -10.58
C GLY A 59 -13.35 1.82 -9.84
N PRO A 60 -13.53 3.00 -9.22
CA PRO A 60 -14.75 3.33 -8.46
C PRO A 60 -16.02 3.38 -9.33
N ASP A 61 -15.88 3.57 -10.65
CA ASP A 61 -16.95 3.52 -11.64
C ASP A 61 -17.28 2.10 -12.12
N GLY A 62 -16.56 1.09 -11.62
CA GLY A 62 -16.69 -0.32 -12.02
C GLY A 62 -15.93 -0.69 -13.30
N ALA A 63 -15.17 0.24 -13.90
CA ALA A 63 -14.28 -0.09 -15.01
C ALA A 63 -13.18 -1.05 -14.54
N ARG A 64 -12.78 -1.97 -15.41
CA ARG A 64 -11.77 -2.99 -15.10
C ARG A 64 -10.65 -3.00 -16.13
N ILE A 65 -9.43 -2.98 -15.63
CA ILE A 65 -8.20 -3.17 -16.40
C ILE A 65 -7.39 -4.30 -15.77
N THR A 66 -6.40 -4.82 -16.50
CA THR A 66 -5.49 -5.85 -15.98
C THR A 66 -4.06 -5.34 -16.03
N GLY A 67 -3.39 -5.33 -14.89
CA GLY A 67 -1.95 -5.10 -14.80
C GLY A 67 -1.19 -6.39 -14.52
N ALA A 68 0.12 -6.26 -14.30
CA ALA A 68 1.00 -7.37 -13.93
C ALA A 68 1.77 -7.05 -12.65
N LEU A 69 1.87 -8.01 -11.72
CA LEU A 69 2.72 -7.88 -10.52
C LEU A 69 4.17 -7.66 -10.96
N ALA A 70 4.67 -6.44 -10.80
CA ALA A 70 6.00 -6.04 -11.25
C ALA A 70 7.04 -6.14 -10.14
N TYR A 71 6.61 -5.94 -8.89
CA TYR A 71 7.46 -6.00 -7.72
C TYR A 71 6.68 -6.46 -6.49
N SER A 72 7.36 -7.17 -5.59
CA SER A 72 6.86 -7.59 -4.29
C SER A 72 8.03 -7.58 -3.30
N SER A 73 7.92 -6.82 -2.22
CA SER A 73 8.93 -6.79 -1.16
C SER A 73 9.18 -8.18 -0.60
N TRP A 74 8.15 -9.02 -0.49
CA TRP A 74 8.26 -10.39 0.01
C TRP A 74 9.12 -11.26 -0.91
N THR A 75 8.87 -11.22 -2.22
CA THR A 75 9.71 -11.93 -3.20
C THR A 75 11.16 -11.47 -3.12
N THR A 76 11.39 -10.16 -3.09
CA THR A 76 12.74 -9.59 -3.05
C THR A 76 13.48 -9.97 -1.76
N MET A 77 12.81 -9.88 -0.60
CA MET A 77 13.39 -10.28 0.69
C MET A 77 13.77 -11.77 0.70
N GLN A 78 12.93 -12.63 0.14
CA GLN A 78 13.20 -14.08 0.02
C GLN A 78 14.41 -14.36 -0.89
N GLU A 79 14.50 -13.67 -2.03
CA GLU A 79 15.62 -13.82 -2.97
C GLU A 79 16.96 -13.34 -2.39
N LEU A 80 16.93 -12.29 -1.57
CA LEU A 80 18.10 -11.77 -0.86
C LEU A 80 18.44 -12.57 0.41
N GLY A 81 17.55 -13.43 0.88
CA GLY A 81 17.72 -14.19 2.11
C GLY A 81 17.68 -13.31 3.35
N GLU A 82 16.82 -12.30 3.35
CA GLU A 82 16.61 -11.42 4.50
C GLU A 82 16.12 -12.21 5.71
N THR A 83 16.59 -11.81 6.90
CA THR A 83 16.28 -12.47 8.18
C THR A 83 15.99 -11.50 9.30
N ALA A 84 16.08 -10.19 9.04
CA ALA A 84 15.76 -9.18 10.04
C ALA A 84 14.25 -9.08 10.22
N ASP A 85 13.77 -9.26 11.46
CA ASP A 85 12.35 -9.22 11.79
C ASP A 85 11.70 -7.89 11.33
N GLU A 86 12.44 -6.78 11.43
CA GLU A 86 11.93 -5.47 11.03
C GLU A 86 11.69 -5.33 9.53
N LEU A 87 12.35 -6.13 8.69
CA LEU A 87 12.04 -6.21 7.26
C LEU A 87 10.95 -7.24 7.03
N CYS A 88 11.16 -8.47 7.52
CA CYS A 88 10.30 -9.60 7.26
C CYS A 88 8.84 -9.39 7.69
N PHE A 89 8.58 -8.60 8.73
CA PHE A 89 7.22 -8.37 9.23
C PHE A 89 6.64 -7.00 8.89
N LEU A 90 7.45 -6.03 8.45
CA LEU A 90 7.00 -4.64 8.29
C LEU A 90 7.15 -4.08 6.87
N ASN A 91 7.98 -4.68 6.02
CA ASN A 91 8.07 -4.31 4.62
C ASN A 91 7.06 -5.11 3.79
N ASP A 92 5.86 -4.55 3.63
CA ASP A 92 4.72 -5.19 3.00
C ASP A 92 4.20 -4.34 1.84
N PHE A 93 4.99 -4.25 0.78
CA PHE A 93 4.75 -3.37 -0.35
C PHE A 93 4.98 -4.08 -1.68
N ALA A 94 4.06 -3.88 -2.62
CA ALA A 94 4.13 -4.45 -3.96
C ALA A 94 3.63 -3.44 -4.99
N LEU A 95 4.08 -3.62 -6.24
CA LEU A 95 3.73 -2.77 -7.37
C LEU A 95 3.16 -3.60 -8.50
N VAL A 96 2.12 -3.07 -9.13
CA VAL A 96 1.49 -3.62 -10.32
C VAL A 96 1.75 -2.68 -11.49
N ALA A 97 2.47 -3.17 -12.50
CA ALA A 97 2.65 -2.45 -13.75
C ALA A 97 1.33 -2.38 -14.51
N LEU A 98 0.98 -1.17 -14.96
CA LEU A 98 -0.16 -0.94 -15.83
C LEU A 98 0.23 -1.22 -17.28
N ASP A 99 -0.72 -1.69 -18.09
CA ASP A 99 -0.53 -1.66 -19.54
C ASP A 99 -0.46 -0.20 -20.00
N SER A 100 0.49 0.12 -20.88
CA SER A 100 0.64 1.45 -21.47
C SER A 100 -0.65 2.03 -22.06
N ALA A 101 -1.56 1.19 -22.57
CA ALA A 101 -2.84 1.61 -23.10
C ALA A 101 -3.84 2.07 -22.02
N ASP A 102 -3.66 1.60 -20.78
CA ASP A 102 -4.55 1.84 -19.65
C ASP A 102 -4.05 2.95 -18.70
N VAL A 103 -2.81 3.43 -18.87
CA VAL A 103 -2.25 4.52 -18.03
C VAL A 103 -3.16 5.75 -18.03
N GLY A 104 -3.74 6.11 -19.18
CA GLY A 104 -4.66 7.25 -19.29
C GLY A 104 -6.02 7.06 -18.60
N ALA A 105 -6.32 5.85 -18.12
CA ALA A 105 -7.53 5.55 -17.35
C ALA A 105 -7.31 5.66 -15.83
N VAL A 106 -6.08 5.90 -15.38
CA VAL A 106 -5.74 6.02 -13.97
C VAL A 106 -5.50 7.48 -13.61
N ASP A 107 -6.08 7.91 -12.49
CA ASP A 107 -5.88 9.22 -11.89
C ASP A 107 -4.98 9.04 -10.65
N PRO A 108 -3.87 9.79 -10.51
CA PRO A 108 -3.05 9.73 -9.30
C PRO A 108 -3.76 10.31 -8.08
N SER A 109 -4.90 10.98 -8.26
CA SER A 109 -5.69 11.48 -7.13
C SER A 109 -6.41 10.40 -6.35
N VAL A 110 -6.28 10.46 -5.02
CA VAL A 110 -7.04 9.57 -4.14
C VAL A 110 -8.53 9.92 -4.24
N PRO A 111 -9.42 8.94 -4.49
CA PRO A 111 -10.84 9.21 -4.65
C PRO A 111 -11.45 9.93 -3.44
N GLU A 112 -12.33 10.88 -3.72
CA GLU A 112 -13.06 11.71 -2.74
C GLU A 112 -12.22 12.68 -1.89
N ILE A 113 -10.91 12.47 -1.72
CA ILE A 113 -10.03 13.31 -0.86
C ILE A 113 -8.89 14.05 -1.59
N GLY A 114 -8.59 13.70 -2.85
CA GLY A 114 -7.49 14.31 -3.60
C GLY A 114 -6.10 13.94 -3.07
N GLY A 115 -5.06 14.68 -3.47
CA GLY A 115 -3.66 14.31 -3.16
C GLY A 115 -3.24 12.98 -3.81
N PRO A 116 -2.04 12.43 -3.53
CA PRO A 116 -1.08 12.95 -2.57
C PRO A 116 -0.44 14.27 -3.03
N THR A 117 -0.05 15.12 -2.09
CA THR A 117 0.67 16.38 -2.33
C THR A 117 2.19 16.19 -2.35
N GLY A 118 2.66 15.03 -1.88
CA GLY A 118 4.07 14.65 -1.79
C GLY A 118 4.22 13.29 -1.13
N LEU A 119 5.47 12.86 -0.97
CA LEU A 119 5.86 11.73 -0.13
C LEU A 119 6.31 12.29 1.22
N ASP A 120 5.76 11.75 2.30
CA ASP A 120 6.27 11.98 3.65
C ASP A 120 7.50 11.07 3.85
N ASP A 121 8.66 11.70 4.12
CA ASP A 121 9.95 11.03 4.27
C ASP A 121 10.55 11.16 5.68
N ASP A 122 9.85 11.79 6.63
CA ASP A 122 10.25 11.96 8.02
C ASP A 122 9.35 11.24 9.04
N GLY A 123 8.28 10.60 8.57
CA GLY A 123 7.41 9.70 9.33
C GLY A 123 6.29 10.45 10.08
N THR A 124 5.59 9.74 10.97
CA THR A 124 4.41 10.33 11.64
C THR A 124 4.64 10.56 13.14
N GLU A 125 4.21 11.70 13.64
CA GLU A 125 4.14 12.00 15.07
C GLU A 125 2.81 11.60 15.71
N ARG A 126 2.86 11.37 17.03
CA ARG A 126 1.65 11.05 17.78
C ARG A 126 0.67 12.23 17.78
N GLY A 127 -0.53 11.98 17.27
CA GLY A 127 -1.65 12.92 17.30
C GLY A 127 -1.84 13.70 16.01
N GLU A 128 -0.94 13.53 15.03
CA GLU A 128 -1.16 14.02 13.66
C GLU A 128 -2.43 13.45 13.07
N SER A 129 -3.09 14.25 12.25
CA SER A 129 -4.28 13.85 11.52
C SER A 129 -3.87 12.88 10.41
N VAL A 130 -4.68 11.85 10.19
CA VAL A 130 -4.48 10.93 9.07
C VAL A 130 -5.79 10.68 8.36
N VAL A 131 -5.72 10.43 7.06
CA VAL A 131 -6.87 10.06 6.23
C VAL A 131 -6.51 8.94 5.26
N SER A 132 -7.48 8.08 4.95
CA SER A 132 -7.31 6.99 4.01
C SER A 132 -8.61 6.69 3.27
N TYR A 133 -8.50 6.39 1.98
CA TYR A 133 -9.61 5.88 1.16
C TYR A 133 -9.60 4.35 1.18
N GLN A 134 -10.66 3.79 1.76
CA GLN A 134 -10.84 2.38 2.11
C GLN A 134 -12.27 1.95 1.71
N PRO A 135 -12.49 1.65 0.42
CA PRO A 135 -13.84 1.43 -0.11
C PRO A 135 -14.40 0.05 0.21
N GLN A 136 -13.63 -0.86 0.83
CA GLN A 136 -14.10 -2.23 1.01
C GLN A 136 -15.19 -2.32 2.06
N ARG A 137 -16.34 -2.81 1.61
CA ARG A 137 -17.51 -3.14 2.45
C ARG A 137 -17.99 -1.99 3.35
N SER A 138 -17.65 -0.75 3.00
CA SER A 138 -18.05 0.45 3.73
C SER A 138 -18.98 1.31 2.88
N ALA A 139 -20.00 1.90 3.51
CA ALA A 139 -20.79 2.96 2.90
C ALA A 139 -20.01 4.30 2.88
N ASP A 140 -19.10 4.48 3.83
CA ASP A 140 -18.18 5.61 3.95
C ASP A 140 -16.77 5.12 3.62
N ALA A 141 -16.30 5.39 2.40
CA ALA A 141 -14.97 4.95 1.96
C ALA A 141 -13.86 5.75 2.63
N ILE A 142 -14.14 6.96 3.12
CA ILE A 142 -13.16 7.81 3.80
C ILE A 142 -13.08 7.45 5.27
N LYS A 143 -11.85 7.26 5.74
CA LYS A 143 -11.53 6.99 7.14
C LYS A 143 -10.54 8.04 7.61
N SER A 144 -10.92 8.74 8.67
CA SER A 144 -10.10 9.78 9.27
C SER A 144 -9.71 9.38 10.67
N GLY A 145 -8.57 9.86 11.13
CA GLY A 145 -8.02 9.39 12.39
C GLY A 145 -6.84 10.18 12.85
N VAL A 146 -6.06 9.52 13.70
CA VAL A 146 -4.81 10.08 14.22
C VAL A 146 -3.71 9.05 14.27
N SER A 147 -2.48 9.50 14.03
CA SER A 147 -1.28 8.69 14.26
C SER A 147 -1.04 8.46 15.76
N ARG A 148 -0.49 7.29 16.09
CA ARG A 148 0.04 6.90 17.42
C ARG A 148 1.58 6.97 17.43
N GLY A 149 2.15 7.53 16.36
CA GLY A 149 3.57 7.64 16.06
C GLY A 149 4.19 6.34 15.58
N ASP A 150 5.42 6.44 15.12
CA ASP A 150 6.17 5.35 14.53
C ASP A 150 6.57 4.25 15.52
N ARG A 151 6.84 3.07 14.97
CA ARG A 151 7.38 1.91 15.68
C ARG A 151 8.56 1.34 14.88
N ALA A 152 9.31 0.44 15.50
CA ALA A 152 10.42 -0.27 14.88
C ALA A 152 11.43 0.65 14.14
N GLY A 153 11.69 1.84 14.72
CA GLY A 153 12.64 2.80 14.16
C GLY A 153 12.18 3.46 12.86
N GLY A 154 10.88 3.69 12.67
CA GLY A 154 10.31 4.37 11.50
C GLY A 154 9.61 3.43 10.52
N ARG A 155 9.98 2.15 10.49
CA ARG A 155 9.53 1.16 9.48
C ARG A 155 8.03 0.87 9.45
N THR A 156 7.30 1.30 10.47
CA THR A 156 5.84 1.20 10.48
C THR A 156 5.22 2.29 11.33
N HIS A 157 4.07 2.80 10.87
CA HIS A 157 3.24 3.76 11.58
C HIS A 157 2.05 3.05 12.20
N GLN A 158 1.70 3.42 13.44
CA GLN A 158 0.44 3.01 14.04
C GLN A 158 -0.60 4.11 13.87
N VAL A 159 -1.76 3.78 13.31
CA VAL A 159 -2.85 4.74 13.14
C VAL A 159 -4.15 4.20 13.72
N VAL A 160 -5.02 5.10 14.20
CA VAL A 160 -6.38 4.74 14.64
C VAL A 160 -7.35 5.60 13.85
N THR A 161 -8.22 4.96 13.08
CA THR A 161 -9.22 5.62 12.24
C THR A 161 -10.65 5.30 12.67
N GLU A 162 -11.55 6.22 12.35
CA GLU A 162 -12.99 6.02 12.38
C GLU A 162 -13.56 6.37 10.99
N PRO A 163 -14.36 5.49 10.37
CA PRO A 163 -14.64 4.12 10.75
C PRO A 163 -13.38 3.23 10.85
N ALA A 164 -13.50 2.11 11.55
CA ALA A 164 -12.40 1.13 11.64
C ALA A 164 -12.12 0.44 10.30
N GLY A 165 -10.93 -0.14 10.17
CA GLY A 165 -10.52 -1.00 9.06
C GLY A 165 -11.43 -2.22 8.85
N ASN A 166 -11.67 -2.60 7.60
CA ASN A 166 -12.32 -3.85 7.20
C ASN A 166 -11.33 -4.79 6.49
N PRO A 167 -11.56 -6.11 6.54
CA PRO A 167 -10.86 -7.04 5.64
C PRO A 167 -11.05 -6.64 4.17
N GLY A 168 -9.94 -6.53 3.45
CA GLY A 168 -9.87 -6.06 2.07
C GLY A 168 -9.44 -4.60 1.90
N ASP A 169 -9.34 -3.84 2.99
CA ASP A 169 -8.71 -2.51 2.97
C ASP A 169 -7.18 -2.59 2.90
N SER A 170 -6.58 -3.77 3.12
CA SER A 170 -5.15 -4.02 2.92
C SER A 170 -4.66 -3.41 1.61
N GLY A 171 -3.54 -2.71 1.67
CA GLY A 171 -2.98 -1.98 0.54
C GLY A 171 -3.50 -0.56 0.35
N SER A 172 -4.48 -0.09 1.12
CA SER A 172 -4.94 1.31 1.05
C SER A 172 -3.83 2.29 1.43
N GLY A 173 -3.72 3.38 0.70
CA GLY A 173 -2.81 4.47 1.01
C GLY A 173 -3.29 5.30 2.20
N TYR A 174 -2.35 5.81 2.98
CA TYR A 174 -2.59 6.80 4.03
C TYR A 174 -1.90 8.11 3.71
N LEU A 175 -2.64 9.19 3.95
CA LEU A 175 -2.18 10.57 3.84
C LEU A 175 -2.19 11.22 5.23
N ASP A 176 -1.26 12.12 5.47
CA ASP A 176 -1.18 12.93 6.68
C ASP A 176 -2.14 14.16 6.62
N GLY A 177 -1.94 15.15 7.49
CA GLY A 177 -2.76 16.37 7.52
C GLY A 177 -2.48 17.36 6.39
N ASP A 178 -1.32 17.27 5.73
CA ASP A 178 -0.92 18.11 4.60
C ASP A 178 -1.12 17.40 3.25
N GLY A 179 -1.60 16.16 3.27
CA GLY A 179 -1.89 15.34 2.10
C GLY A 179 -0.68 14.57 1.58
N GLU A 180 0.40 14.50 2.33
CA GLU A 180 1.61 13.76 2.01
C GLU A 180 1.37 12.27 2.28
N ALA A 181 1.79 11.43 1.34
CA ALA A 181 1.63 9.99 1.46
C ALA A 181 2.74 9.43 2.35
N PHE A 182 2.36 8.87 3.50
CA PHE A 182 3.33 8.29 4.43
C PHE A 182 3.32 6.77 4.44
N GLY A 183 2.28 6.11 3.93
CA GLY A 183 2.22 4.66 4.09
C GLY A 183 1.13 3.89 3.38
N VAL A 184 1.31 2.56 3.41
CA VAL A 184 0.40 1.56 2.83
C VAL A 184 -0.11 0.64 3.94
N LEU A 185 -1.42 0.37 3.97
CA LEU A 185 -2.03 -0.47 5.00
C LEU A 185 -1.53 -1.92 4.89
N SER A 186 -0.68 -2.33 5.84
CA SER A 186 -0.16 -3.70 5.91
C SER A 186 -1.00 -4.58 6.83
N THR A 187 -1.28 -4.12 8.05
CA THR A 187 -2.03 -4.92 9.03
C THR A 187 -3.16 -4.13 9.67
N GLN A 188 -4.34 -4.72 9.77
CA GLN A 188 -5.24 -4.41 10.87
C GLN A 188 -4.79 -5.28 12.05
N ILE A 189 -4.37 -4.65 13.16
CA ILE A 189 -3.88 -5.23 14.43
C ILE A 189 -2.35 -5.16 14.61
N THR A 190 -1.89 -4.11 15.29
CA THR A 190 -0.75 -4.23 16.19
C THR A 190 -1.20 -4.70 17.57
N ALA A 191 -0.54 -5.73 18.11
CA ALA A 191 -0.87 -6.40 19.36
C ALA A 191 -1.08 -5.43 20.56
N GLY A 192 -2.25 -5.53 21.19
CA GLY A 192 -2.63 -4.82 22.40
C GLY A 192 -4.13 -4.98 22.69
N PRO A 193 -4.59 -4.77 23.95
CA PRO A 193 -5.99 -5.02 24.34
C PRO A 193 -7.03 -4.14 23.63
N ALA A 194 -6.59 -3.18 22.81
CA ALA A 194 -7.47 -2.18 22.20
C ALA A 194 -7.98 -2.52 20.79
N ARG A 195 -7.44 -3.51 20.04
CA ARG A 195 -7.88 -3.90 18.67
C ARG A 195 -8.45 -2.74 17.82
N THR A 196 -7.75 -1.60 17.80
CA THR A 196 -8.24 -0.36 17.16
C THR A 196 -7.17 0.33 16.33
N ALA A 197 -5.93 -0.17 16.36
CA ALA A 197 -4.82 0.40 15.62
C ALA A 197 -4.47 -0.45 14.40
N ASN A 198 -4.28 0.22 13.27
CA ASN A 198 -3.75 -0.31 12.03
C ASN A 198 -2.23 -0.10 12.02
N GLY A 199 -1.50 -1.10 11.53
CA GLY A 199 -0.09 -1.01 11.17
C GLY A 199 0.04 -0.66 9.69
N VAL A 200 0.76 0.41 9.42
CA VAL A 200 0.98 0.96 8.08
C VAL A 200 2.46 0.80 7.77
N THR A 201 2.82 0.18 6.65
CA THR A 201 4.20 0.14 6.16
C THR A 201 4.61 1.53 5.75
N ASP A 202 5.80 1.94 6.17
CA ASP A 202 6.42 3.21 5.79
C ASP A 202 6.69 3.23 4.29
N LEU A 203 6.10 4.21 3.59
CA LEU A 203 6.14 4.26 2.13
C LEU A 203 7.51 4.69 1.61
N ALA A 204 8.17 5.66 2.26
CA ALA A 204 9.48 6.14 1.82
C ALA A 204 10.52 5.02 1.89
N LEU A 205 10.58 4.30 3.01
CA LEU A 205 11.48 3.16 3.18
C LEU A 205 11.13 1.98 2.26
N ALA A 206 9.84 1.77 1.97
CA ALA A 206 9.43 0.74 1.02
C ALA A 206 9.83 1.08 -0.43
N LEU A 207 9.72 2.35 -0.83
CA LEU A 207 10.15 2.83 -2.15
C LEU A 207 11.67 2.80 -2.30
N ASP A 208 12.42 3.17 -1.27
CA ASP A 208 13.88 3.05 -1.24
C ASP A 208 14.29 1.59 -1.43
N TYR A 209 13.68 0.67 -0.69
CA TYR A 209 13.97 -0.76 -0.81
C TYR A 209 13.59 -1.32 -2.19
N ALA A 210 12.44 -0.91 -2.74
CA ALA A 210 12.03 -1.30 -4.09
C ALA A 210 12.98 -0.75 -5.17
N SER A 211 13.44 0.49 -5.02
CA SER A 211 14.35 1.13 -5.96
C SER A 211 15.74 0.50 -5.93
N GLU A 212 16.24 0.15 -4.74
CA GLU A 212 17.56 -0.45 -4.57
C GLU A 212 17.59 -1.92 -4.99
N PHE A 213 16.58 -2.71 -4.61
CA PHE A 213 16.62 -4.18 -4.71
C PHE A 213 15.59 -4.78 -5.68
N GLY A 214 14.57 -4.03 -6.08
CA GLY A 214 13.46 -4.53 -6.90
C GLY A 214 13.79 -4.69 -8.39
N GLY A 215 14.94 -4.22 -8.85
CA GLY A 215 15.35 -4.33 -10.26
C GLY A 215 14.60 -3.43 -11.24
N LEU A 216 13.74 -2.54 -10.75
CA LEU A 216 12.95 -1.58 -11.54
C LEU A 216 13.66 -0.22 -11.72
N GLY A 217 14.76 0.01 -11.00
CA GLY A 217 15.41 1.32 -10.89
C GLY A 217 14.64 2.25 -9.95
N GLU A 218 14.90 3.55 -10.05
CA GLU A 218 14.24 4.55 -9.20
C GLU A 218 12.72 4.57 -9.44
N ILE A 219 11.96 4.51 -8.34
CA ILE A 219 10.50 4.58 -8.33
C ILE A 219 10.07 5.79 -7.50
N THR A 220 9.22 6.62 -8.08
CA THR A 220 8.77 7.87 -7.46
C THR A 220 7.25 7.87 -7.32
N LEU A 221 6.75 8.48 -6.24
CA LEU A 221 5.33 8.75 -6.07
C LEU A 221 4.86 9.79 -7.10
N VAL A 222 3.70 9.56 -7.72
CA VAL A 222 3.06 10.54 -8.59
C VAL A 222 2.07 11.36 -7.76
N GLU A 223 2.28 12.68 -7.70
CA GLU A 223 1.36 13.61 -7.04
C GLU A 223 -0.03 13.62 -7.70
N GLY A 224 -1.07 13.84 -6.88
CA GLY A 224 -2.46 13.93 -7.30
C GLY A 224 -2.73 15.15 -8.18
N THR A 225 -3.71 15.03 -9.08
CA THR A 225 -4.16 16.15 -9.94
C THR A 225 -5.26 17.00 -9.31
N ALA A 226 -6.05 16.42 -8.41
CA ALA A 226 -7.02 17.09 -7.56
C ALA A 226 -6.37 17.52 -6.24
N ALA A 227 -6.66 18.76 -5.83
CA ALA A 227 -6.19 19.30 -4.55
C ALA A 227 -6.66 18.43 -3.38
N PHE A 228 -5.77 18.25 -2.39
CA PHE A 228 -6.11 17.56 -1.16
C PHE A 228 -7.15 18.34 -0.34
N THR A 229 -8.16 17.63 0.15
CA THR A 229 -9.27 18.20 0.94
C THR A 229 -9.59 17.41 2.22
N GLY A 230 -8.73 16.46 2.59
CA GLY A 230 -8.90 15.55 3.72
C GLY A 230 -8.64 16.18 5.07
#